data_AF-A0AAJ2X7Y7-F1
#
_entry.id   AF-A0AAJ2X7Y7-F1
#
_cell.length_a   1.000
_cell.length_b   1.000
_cell.length_c   1.000
_cell.angle_alpha   90.00
_cell.angle_beta   90.00
_cell.angle_gamma   90.00
#
_symmetry.space_group_name_H-M   'P 1'
#
loop_
_entity.id
_entity.type
_entity.pdbx_description
1 polymer ?
#
loop_
_entity_poly.entity_id
_entity_poly.type
_entity_poly.pdbx_seq_one_letter_code
_entity_poly.pdbx_strand_id
1 'polypeptide(L)'
;MSDTLRAACEAPVLSAAITPHRTFRMRCLLSTGGLLIAFAAAVPQADAHKVPRLSPTQVLDQLRRDIAAVPASDPTPIDTVMKRHADTSGQSFDIASPDPEEDPSEAVPPTQPADVTDAEWHALQAYRAHTTSEADDISENRSHHYTLIDLDEDGQRDLLDDAYVGGTGLFTQITVLQGHTDGFRAATATPTGTPADREADAGFSINGRGGDQALYWLRIDGRSYAAYRDGDYFQDTLTLSRPLSPLPAERRPTQALQIRYRYHHTLAPPRKDAAERLPEERQADDWLAQHPAMRAAVDTQLQHLRLDAQGRQRSPDPEARCPVPAESSDPELEAQWPWHDAGHYTFDFVANLRVRHGSDCYSASVVAFRSSFQSANTACCVLWLYDAPGNQVANLPLLSKRTRSGIALITAAPVDASQD
;
A
#
# COMPACT_ATOMS: atom_id res chain seq x y z
N MET A 1 -16.47 21.38 -14.68
CA MET A 1 -15.83 22.30 -13.72
C MET A 1 -14.55 21.64 -13.24
N SER A 2 -13.54 21.55 -14.12
CA SER A 2 -12.40 22.47 -14.29
C SER A 2 -11.31 22.33 -13.22
N ASP A 3 -10.23 21.67 -13.66
CA ASP A 3 -8.82 22.04 -13.49
C ASP A 3 -8.30 22.32 -12.07
N THR A 4 -7.58 21.35 -11.50
CA THR A 4 -6.26 21.63 -10.90
C THR A 4 -5.48 20.35 -10.64
N LEU A 5 -4.34 20.18 -11.34
CA LEU A 5 -3.04 19.68 -10.86
C LEU A 5 -2.24 19.04 -12.00
N ARG A 6 -1.73 19.90 -12.88
CA ARG A 6 -0.67 19.59 -13.85
C ARG A 6 0.41 20.66 -13.71
N ALA A 7 1.51 20.33 -13.02
CA ALA A 7 2.84 20.99 -13.01
C ALA A 7 3.59 20.43 -11.78
N ALA A 8 4.90 20.16 -11.76
CA ALA A 8 5.96 20.26 -12.74
C ALA A 8 7.17 19.48 -12.16
N CYS A 9 8.00 18.89 -13.02
CA CYS A 9 9.43 18.68 -12.77
C CYS A 9 10.14 18.55 -14.11
N GLU A 10 10.42 19.71 -14.72
CA GLU A 10 11.44 19.84 -15.76
C GLU A 10 12.83 19.83 -15.09
N ALA A 11 13.71 18.95 -15.55
CA ALA A 11 15.11 18.93 -15.14
C ALA A 11 15.94 19.92 -16.00
N PRO A 12 16.94 20.61 -15.43
CA PRO A 12 17.74 21.56 -16.19
C PRO A 12 18.73 20.82 -17.11
N VAL A 13 18.64 21.14 -18.41
CA VAL A 13 19.60 20.79 -19.44
C VAL A 13 20.84 21.66 -19.29
N LEU A 14 21.97 21.05 -18.93
CA LEU A 14 23.29 21.68 -19.03
C LEU A 14 23.74 21.69 -20.50
N SER A 15 23.78 22.89 -21.07
CA SER A 15 24.31 23.18 -22.40
C SER A 15 25.84 23.30 -22.32
N ALA A 16 26.57 22.59 -23.19
CA ALA A 16 27.96 22.89 -23.50
C ALA A 16 28.17 22.78 -25.02
N ALA A 17 28.66 23.87 -25.60
CA ALA A 17 28.81 24.10 -27.03
C ALA A 17 30.18 23.66 -27.58
N ILE A 18 30.15 22.94 -28.72
CA ILE A 18 30.85 23.18 -30.03
C ILE A 18 32.35 23.58 -29.98
N THR A 19 33.31 22.87 -30.63
CA THR A 19 33.81 23.09 -32.03
C THR A 19 34.95 22.10 -32.43
N PRO A 20 35.41 22.01 -33.71
CA PRO A 20 35.60 20.74 -34.41
C PRO A 20 37.00 20.54 -35.06
N HIS A 21 37.08 19.57 -35.99
CA HIS A 21 38.10 19.27 -37.01
C HIS A 21 38.98 18.04 -36.74
N ARG A 22 38.88 17.01 -37.59
CA ARG A 22 39.67 16.89 -38.84
C ARG A 22 39.28 15.64 -39.62
N THR A 23 39.08 15.85 -40.91
CA THR A 23 38.96 14.85 -41.97
C THR A 23 40.32 14.20 -42.25
N PHE A 24 40.35 12.88 -42.48
CA PHE A 24 41.38 12.25 -43.30
C PHE A 24 40.80 11.07 -44.07
N ARG A 25 40.82 11.18 -45.40
CA ARG A 25 40.64 10.08 -46.36
C ARG A 25 42.01 9.67 -46.87
N MET A 26 42.31 8.38 -46.93
CA MET A 26 43.17 7.75 -47.97
C MET A 26 43.00 6.23 -47.88
N ARG A 27 42.34 5.62 -48.86
CA ARG A 27 42.90 4.89 -50.03
C ARG A 27 43.40 3.48 -49.73
N CYS A 28 42.52 2.52 -50.03
CA CYS A 28 42.69 1.30 -50.84
C CYS A 28 44.13 0.91 -51.25
N LEU A 29 44.49 -0.38 -51.09
CA LEU A 29 44.93 -1.30 -52.17
C LEU A 29 45.20 -2.74 -51.64
N LEU A 30 44.59 -3.71 -52.34
CA LEU A 30 45.09 -5.05 -52.77
C LEU A 30 45.39 -6.20 -51.79
N SER A 31 44.46 -7.15 -51.80
CA SER A 31 44.59 -8.58 -52.18
C SER A 31 45.76 -9.46 -51.69
N THR A 32 45.42 -10.44 -50.86
CA THR A 32 45.82 -11.87 -50.93
C THR A 32 44.76 -12.62 -50.10
N GLY A 33 43.93 -13.51 -50.65
CA GLY A 33 44.34 -14.79 -51.20
C GLY A 33 44.57 -15.79 -50.06
N GLY A 34 43.52 -16.19 -49.33
CA GLY A 34 43.62 -17.10 -48.19
C GLY A 34 42.30 -17.82 -47.91
N LEU A 35 42.26 -19.09 -48.29
CA LEU A 35 41.21 -20.07 -48.06
C LEU A 35 40.92 -20.18 -46.55
N LEU A 36 39.79 -19.64 -46.08
CA LEU A 36 39.29 -19.87 -44.71
C LEU A 36 38.12 -20.84 -44.76
N ILE A 37 38.42 -22.06 -44.35
CA ILE A 37 37.49 -23.14 -44.06
C ILE A 37 36.47 -22.62 -43.04
N ALA A 38 35.19 -22.67 -43.40
CA ALA A 38 34.09 -22.41 -42.49
C ALA A 38 34.06 -23.49 -41.40
N PHE A 39 34.72 -23.21 -40.27
CA PHE A 39 34.34 -23.86 -39.02
C PHE A 39 33.04 -23.19 -38.57
N ALA A 40 31.92 -23.85 -38.84
CA ALA A 40 30.72 -23.69 -38.03
C ALA A 40 31.09 -24.13 -36.61
N ALA A 41 31.65 -23.21 -35.84
CA ALA A 41 31.63 -23.31 -34.39
C ALA A 41 30.15 -23.20 -34.02
N ALA A 42 29.50 -24.34 -33.85
CA ALA A 42 28.33 -24.43 -33.01
C ALA A 42 28.79 -23.94 -31.62
N VAL A 43 28.65 -22.64 -31.38
CA VAL A 43 28.63 -22.10 -30.03
C VAL A 43 27.45 -22.82 -29.40
N PRO A 44 27.64 -23.70 -28.40
CA PRO A 44 26.50 -24.20 -27.66
C PRO A 44 25.82 -22.95 -27.12
N GLN A 45 24.58 -22.71 -27.53
CA GLN A 45 23.70 -21.81 -26.80
C GLN A 45 23.75 -22.32 -25.38
N ALA A 46 24.45 -21.59 -24.51
CA ALA A 46 24.38 -21.84 -23.09
C ALA A 46 22.90 -21.69 -22.75
N ASP A 47 22.26 -22.80 -22.39
CA ASP A 47 20.92 -22.81 -21.83
C ASP A 47 20.87 -21.71 -20.77
N ALA A 48 20.13 -20.65 -21.05
CA ALA A 48 19.82 -19.60 -20.08
C ALA A 48 18.96 -20.13 -18.91
N HIS A 49 18.75 -21.44 -18.82
CA HIS A 49 17.95 -22.17 -17.83
C HIS A 49 18.76 -22.63 -16.60
N LYS A 50 19.93 -22.06 -16.33
CA LYS A 50 20.78 -22.44 -15.17
C LYS A 50 21.00 -21.35 -14.13
N VAL A 51 20.04 -20.45 -13.95
CA VAL A 51 19.89 -19.78 -12.65
C VAL A 51 18.83 -20.57 -11.87
N PRO A 52 19.18 -21.21 -10.74
CA PRO A 52 18.18 -21.81 -9.86
C PRO A 52 17.16 -20.75 -9.48
N ARG A 53 15.92 -20.91 -9.93
CA ARG A 53 14.84 -19.97 -9.63
C ARG A 53 14.54 -20.02 -8.13
N LEU A 54 14.47 -18.85 -7.50
CA LEU A 54 14.18 -18.74 -6.08
C LEU A 54 12.74 -19.19 -5.78
N SER A 55 12.55 -20.01 -4.74
CA SER A 55 11.22 -20.28 -4.18
C SER A 55 10.61 -19.01 -3.57
N PRO A 56 9.28 -18.93 -3.39
CA PRO A 56 8.66 -17.79 -2.71
C PRO A 56 9.29 -17.48 -1.34
N THR A 57 9.64 -18.49 -0.55
CA THR A 57 10.37 -18.33 0.72
C THR A 57 11.74 -17.66 0.53
N GLN A 58 12.49 -18.06 -0.51
CA GLN A 58 13.80 -17.46 -0.77
C GLN A 58 13.68 -16.02 -1.25
N VAL A 59 12.66 -15.70 -2.06
CA VAL A 59 12.35 -14.33 -2.46
C VAL A 59 11.92 -13.50 -1.27
N LEU A 60 11.09 -14.05 -0.37
CA LEU A 60 10.69 -13.38 0.85
C LEU A 60 11.91 -13.07 1.75
N ASP A 61 12.86 -13.99 1.88
CA ASP A 61 14.12 -13.74 2.59
C ASP A 61 15.04 -12.72 1.88
N GLN A 62 14.98 -12.65 0.54
CA GLN A 62 15.63 -11.58 -0.23
C GLN A 62 15.00 -10.22 0.05
N LEU A 63 13.67 -10.11 -0.02
CA LEU A 63 12.93 -8.90 0.33
C LEU A 63 13.21 -8.46 1.77
N ARG A 64 13.32 -9.41 2.71
CA ARG A 64 13.73 -9.13 4.10
C ARG A 64 15.08 -8.42 4.17
N ARG A 65 16.08 -8.91 3.44
CA ARG A 65 17.42 -8.30 3.39
C ARG A 65 17.37 -6.92 2.73
N ASP A 66 16.63 -6.78 1.65
CA ASP A 66 16.50 -5.52 0.92
C ASP A 66 15.81 -4.45 1.77
N ILE A 67 14.76 -4.81 2.51
CA ILE A 67 14.10 -3.95 3.49
C ILE A 67 15.08 -3.61 4.61
N ALA A 68 15.80 -4.60 5.17
CA ALA A 68 16.79 -4.36 6.22
C ALA A 68 17.89 -3.38 5.80
N ALA A 69 18.26 -3.36 4.51
CA ALA A 69 19.26 -2.46 3.96
C ALA A 69 18.75 -1.02 3.78
N VAL A 70 17.43 -0.79 3.71
CA VAL A 70 16.86 0.56 3.75
C VAL A 70 17.14 1.19 5.11
N PRO A 71 17.52 2.48 5.19
CA PRO A 71 17.70 3.17 6.47
C PRO A 71 16.49 2.99 7.39
N ALA A 72 16.73 2.68 8.66
CA ALA A 72 15.65 2.45 9.62
C ALA A 72 14.76 3.69 9.84
N SER A 73 15.20 4.88 9.43
CA SER A 73 14.43 6.13 9.46
C SER A 73 13.58 6.39 8.23
N ASP A 74 13.65 5.54 7.21
CA ASP A 74 12.69 5.57 6.10
C ASP A 74 11.30 5.20 6.67
N PRO A 75 10.28 6.06 6.50
CA PRO A 75 8.95 5.81 7.03
C PRO A 75 8.17 4.74 6.24
N THR A 76 8.60 4.40 5.03
CA THR A 76 7.94 3.48 4.09
C THR A 76 8.94 2.48 3.49
N PRO A 77 9.65 1.70 4.33
CA PRO A 77 10.74 0.87 3.85
C PRO A 77 10.26 -0.27 2.95
N ILE A 78 9.01 -0.76 3.15
CA ILE A 78 8.38 -1.75 2.27
C ILE A 78 8.17 -1.13 0.89
N ASP A 79 7.44 -0.02 0.80
CA ASP A 79 7.12 0.67 -0.45
C ASP A 79 8.39 1.04 -1.23
N THR A 80 9.43 1.52 -0.54
CA THR A 80 10.76 1.77 -1.11
C THR A 80 11.37 0.53 -1.77
N VAL A 81 11.20 -0.66 -1.18
CA VAL A 81 11.71 -1.92 -1.74
C VAL A 81 10.80 -2.43 -2.85
N MET A 82 9.48 -2.42 -2.65
CA MET A 82 8.51 -2.89 -3.65
C MET A 82 8.67 -2.11 -4.95
N LYS A 83 8.84 -0.78 -4.88
CA LYS A 83 9.08 0.07 -6.06
C LYS A 83 10.33 -0.32 -6.86
N ARG A 84 11.39 -0.84 -6.22
CA ARG A 84 12.60 -1.29 -6.92
C ARG A 84 12.39 -2.59 -7.70
N HIS A 85 11.47 -3.42 -7.23
CA HIS A 85 11.13 -4.72 -7.82
C HIS A 85 9.80 -4.68 -8.60
N ALA A 86 9.20 -3.49 -8.77
CA ALA A 86 7.89 -3.35 -9.38
C ALA A 86 7.89 -3.93 -10.79
N ASP A 87 6.90 -4.76 -11.07
CA ASP A 87 6.67 -5.23 -12.42
C ASP A 87 6.04 -4.11 -13.26
N THR A 88 6.75 -3.73 -14.32
CA THR A 88 6.35 -2.63 -15.21
C THR A 88 6.18 -3.11 -16.65
N SER A 89 6.17 -4.42 -16.90
CA SER A 89 5.94 -4.97 -18.23
C SER A 89 4.45 -5.00 -18.63
N GLY A 90 3.55 -4.75 -17.68
CA GLY A 90 2.11 -4.73 -17.91
C GLY A 90 1.63 -3.46 -18.59
N GLN A 91 0.43 -3.53 -19.16
CA GLN A 91 -0.31 -2.39 -19.70
C GLN A 91 -1.56 -2.16 -18.88
N SER A 92 -1.65 -0.99 -18.24
CA SER A 92 -2.79 -0.60 -17.40
C SER A 92 -3.64 0.47 -18.08
N PHE A 93 -4.95 0.43 -17.84
CA PHE A 93 -5.92 1.40 -18.37
C PHE A 93 -7.27 1.28 -17.65
N ASP A 94 -8.01 2.38 -17.61
CA ASP A 94 -9.33 2.42 -17.01
C ASP A 94 -10.43 2.28 -18.06
N ILE A 95 -11.50 1.56 -17.72
CA ILE A 95 -12.73 1.55 -18.52
C ILE A 95 -13.91 1.81 -17.58
N ALA A 96 -14.67 2.85 -17.89
CA ALA A 96 -15.94 3.14 -17.24
C ALA A 96 -17.11 2.50 -18.01
N SER A 97 -18.11 2.05 -17.26
CA SER A 97 -19.41 1.67 -17.81
C SER A 97 -20.27 2.94 -18.03
N PRO A 98 -21.09 3.01 -19.10
CA PRO A 98 -21.92 4.17 -19.40
C PRO A 98 -22.96 4.43 -18.31
N ASP A 99 -23.25 5.68 -17.96
CA ASP A 99 -24.31 6.05 -17.00
C ASP A 99 -25.67 5.41 -17.41
N PRO A 100 -26.45 4.74 -16.53
CA PRO A 100 -27.72 4.15 -16.95
C PRO A 100 -28.75 5.23 -17.31
N GLU A 101 -28.54 6.47 -16.84
CA GLU A 101 -29.35 7.64 -17.21
C GLU A 101 -28.93 8.25 -18.55
N GLU A 102 -27.74 7.90 -19.08
CA GLU A 102 -27.31 8.31 -20.42
C GLU A 102 -27.96 7.43 -21.51
N ASP A 103 -28.23 8.05 -22.67
CA ASP A 103 -28.74 7.32 -23.83
C ASP A 103 -27.70 6.27 -24.26
N PRO A 104 -28.04 4.97 -24.32
CA PRO A 104 -27.11 3.91 -24.74
C PRO A 104 -26.52 4.13 -26.13
N SER A 105 -27.18 4.91 -26.99
CA SER A 105 -26.69 5.28 -28.32
C SER A 105 -25.63 6.39 -28.30
N GLU A 106 -25.48 7.09 -27.18
CA GLU A 106 -24.45 8.11 -26.94
C GLU A 106 -23.23 7.56 -26.19
N ALA A 107 -23.33 6.33 -25.67
CA ALA A 107 -22.22 5.65 -25.00
C ALA A 107 -21.01 5.49 -25.92
N VAL A 108 -19.90 6.14 -25.57
CA VAL A 108 -18.64 6.02 -26.31
C VAL A 108 -18.01 4.66 -25.99
N PRO A 109 -17.81 3.77 -26.99
CA PRO A 109 -17.15 2.50 -26.73
C PRO A 109 -15.72 2.72 -26.26
N PRO A 110 -15.20 1.87 -25.37
CA PRO A 110 -13.83 1.99 -24.90
C PRO A 110 -12.86 1.88 -26.08
N THR A 111 -11.80 2.69 -26.05
CA THR A 111 -10.76 2.68 -27.08
C THR A 111 -9.68 1.69 -26.69
N GLN A 112 -9.34 0.78 -27.61
CA GLN A 112 -8.24 -0.17 -27.44
C GLN A 112 -6.91 0.58 -27.26
N PRO A 113 -6.15 0.31 -26.19
CA PRO A 113 -4.82 0.88 -26.03
C PRO A 113 -3.85 0.36 -27.11
N ALA A 114 -2.89 1.19 -27.53
CA ALA A 114 -2.02 0.90 -28.68
C ALA A 114 -1.19 -0.39 -28.55
N ASP A 115 -0.79 -0.73 -27.32
CA ASP A 115 0.06 -1.91 -27.02
C ASP A 115 -0.77 -3.13 -26.58
N VAL A 116 -2.09 -3.11 -26.81
CA VAL A 116 -3.01 -4.24 -26.62
C VAL A 116 -3.35 -4.82 -27.98
N THR A 117 -3.14 -6.13 -28.17
CA THR A 117 -3.45 -6.78 -29.45
C THR A 117 -4.95 -6.95 -29.64
N ASP A 118 -5.40 -7.12 -30.88
CA ASP A 118 -6.82 -7.35 -31.19
C ASP A 118 -7.37 -8.59 -30.46
N ALA A 119 -6.55 -9.62 -30.27
CA ALA A 119 -6.95 -10.83 -29.56
C ALA A 119 -7.18 -10.57 -28.07
N GLU A 120 -6.28 -9.85 -27.40
CA GLU A 120 -6.41 -9.50 -25.98
C GLU A 120 -7.55 -8.52 -25.75
N TRP A 121 -7.73 -7.57 -26.67
CA TRP A 121 -8.85 -6.65 -26.62
C TRP A 121 -10.18 -7.38 -26.75
N HIS A 122 -10.28 -8.32 -27.69
CA HIS A 122 -11.49 -9.14 -27.86
C HIS A 122 -11.76 -10.02 -26.63
N ALA A 123 -10.72 -10.63 -26.05
CA ALA A 123 -10.81 -11.41 -24.83
C ALA A 123 -11.30 -10.57 -23.64
N LEU A 124 -10.80 -9.34 -23.49
CA LEU A 124 -11.24 -8.43 -22.43
C LEU A 124 -12.69 -8.02 -22.62
N GLN A 125 -13.09 -7.66 -23.84
CA GLN A 125 -14.47 -7.30 -24.15
C GLN A 125 -15.43 -8.48 -23.92
N ALA A 126 -15.00 -9.70 -24.21
CA ALA A 126 -15.74 -10.91 -23.89
C ALA A 126 -15.87 -11.12 -22.37
N TYR A 127 -14.79 -10.97 -21.60
CA TYR A 127 -14.82 -11.03 -20.14
C TYR A 127 -15.82 -10.03 -19.56
N ARG A 128 -15.70 -8.76 -19.97
CA ARG A 128 -16.61 -7.69 -19.53
C ARG A 128 -18.06 -8.02 -19.86
N ALA A 129 -18.36 -8.48 -21.07
CA ALA A 129 -19.74 -8.84 -21.41
C ALA A 129 -20.36 -9.95 -20.52
N HIS A 130 -19.55 -10.77 -19.86
CA HIS A 130 -20.01 -11.79 -18.90
C HIS A 130 -20.11 -11.27 -17.46
N THR A 131 -19.27 -10.31 -17.04
CA THR A 131 -19.23 -9.78 -15.68
C THR A 131 -19.98 -8.46 -15.50
N THR A 132 -20.27 -7.73 -16.57
CA THR A 132 -20.90 -6.41 -16.54
C THR A 132 -22.40 -6.45 -16.87
N SER A 133 -23.10 -7.53 -16.51
CA SER A 133 -24.54 -7.35 -16.32
C SER A 133 -24.71 -6.35 -15.17
N GLU A 134 -25.62 -5.38 -15.25
CA GLU A 134 -25.74 -4.33 -14.23
C GLU A 134 -26.03 -4.90 -12.82
N ALA A 135 -26.51 -6.14 -12.75
CA ALA A 135 -26.71 -6.88 -11.51
C ALA A 135 -25.42 -7.55 -10.95
N ASP A 136 -24.39 -7.68 -11.77
CA ASP A 136 -23.14 -8.41 -11.47
C ASP A 136 -21.90 -7.48 -11.43
N ASP A 137 -22.02 -6.21 -11.84
CA ASP A 137 -20.94 -5.22 -11.70
C ASP A 137 -20.79 -4.81 -10.22
N ILE A 138 -19.65 -5.19 -9.64
CA ILE A 138 -19.32 -4.94 -8.23
C ILE A 138 -18.79 -3.52 -7.97
N SER A 139 -18.47 -2.75 -9.02
CA SER A 139 -17.83 -1.43 -8.88
C SER A 139 -18.82 -0.33 -8.50
N GLU A 140 -18.66 0.29 -7.33
CA GLU A 140 -19.50 1.39 -6.83
C GLU A 140 -19.45 2.62 -7.75
N ASN A 141 -18.29 2.89 -8.36
CA ASN A 141 -18.12 4.02 -9.29
C ASN A 141 -18.27 3.61 -10.76
N ARG A 142 -18.64 2.35 -11.02
CA ARG A 142 -18.85 1.79 -12.38
C ARG A 142 -17.62 1.94 -13.27
N SER A 143 -16.43 2.01 -12.67
CA SER A 143 -15.14 2.07 -13.35
C SER A 143 -14.27 0.92 -12.85
N HIS A 144 -13.57 0.31 -13.79
CA HIS A 144 -12.60 -0.75 -13.52
C HIS A 144 -11.23 -0.31 -13.99
N HIS A 145 -10.21 -0.64 -13.20
CA HIS A 145 -8.83 -0.49 -13.59
C HIS A 145 -8.28 -1.85 -14.02
N TYR A 146 -8.01 -1.99 -15.31
CA TYR A 146 -7.48 -3.22 -15.87
C TYR A 146 -5.97 -3.14 -16.01
N THR A 147 -5.29 -4.26 -15.75
CA THR A 147 -3.88 -4.44 -16.13
C THR A 147 -3.70 -5.76 -16.87
N LEU A 148 -3.17 -5.69 -18.10
CA LEU A 148 -2.73 -6.85 -18.86
C LEU A 148 -1.25 -7.11 -18.62
N ILE A 149 -0.90 -8.26 -18.03
CA ILE A 149 0.47 -8.56 -17.59
C ILE A 149 0.72 -10.07 -17.53
N ASP A 150 1.90 -10.53 -17.92
CA ASP A 150 2.29 -11.95 -17.83
C ASP A 150 2.75 -12.28 -16.39
N LEU A 151 1.95 -13.07 -15.66
CA LEU A 151 2.16 -13.44 -14.25
C LEU A 151 2.64 -14.89 -14.06
N ASP A 152 2.54 -15.75 -15.06
CA ASP A 152 2.95 -17.16 -14.99
C ASP A 152 4.14 -17.51 -15.92
N GLU A 153 4.64 -16.51 -16.63
CA GLU A 153 5.77 -16.54 -17.56
C GLU A 153 5.57 -17.45 -18.77
N ASP A 154 4.33 -17.62 -19.23
CA ASP A 154 3.99 -18.38 -20.44
C ASP A 154 4.07 -17.54 -21.74
N GLY A 155 4.26 -16.22 -21.61
CA GLY A 155 4.37 -15.27 -22.72
C GLY A 155 3.02 -14.73 -23.22
N GLN A 156 1.90 -15.16 -22.63
CA GLN A 156 0.57 -14.55 -22.79
C GLN A 156 0.32 -13.61 -21.60
N ARG A 157 -0.40 -12.51 -21.84
CA ARG A 157 -0.77 -11.61 -20.75
C ARG A 157 -2.02 -12.13 -20.05
N ASP A 158 -1.95 -12.15 -18.74
CA ASP A 158 -3.05 -12.37 -17.82
C ASP A 158 -3.79 -11.05 -17.56
N LEU A 159 -4.95 -11.14 -16.92
CA LEU A 159 -5.78 -9.99 -16.57
C LEU A 159 -5.81 -9.79 -15.06
N LEU A 160 -5.54 -8.56 -14.67
CA LEU A 160 -5.90 -7.99 -13.38
C LEU A 160 -7.08 -7.04 -13.57
N ASP A 161 -8.11 -7.19 -12.76
CA ASP A 161 -9.27 -6.31 -12.71
C ASP A 161 -9.45 -5.76 -11.29
N ASP A 162 -9.14 -4.47 -11.12
CA ASP A 162 -9.28 -3.75 -9.87
C ASP A 162 -10.60 -2.97 -9.89
N ALA A 163 -11.52 -3.32 -9.00
CA ALA A 163 -12.84 -2.70 -8.87
C ALA A 163 -13.01 -2.08 -7.48
N TYR A 164 -13.33 -0.79 -7.42
CA TYR A 164 -13.69 -0.13 -6.17
C TYR A 164 -15.13 -0.52 -5.79
N VAL A 165 -15.26 -1.44 -4.84
CA VAL A 165 -16.57 -2.00 -4.42
C VAL A 165 -17.25 -1.20 -3.31
N GLY A 166 -16.56 -0.18 -2.80
CA GLY A 166 -17.17 0.79 -1.91
C GLY A 166 -17.23 0.40 -0.45
N GLY A 167 -18.33 0.81 0.17
CA GLY A 167 -18.59 0.62 1.59
C GLY A 167 -17.77 1.56 2.49
N THR A 168 -17.96 1.40 3.80
CA THR A 168 -17.25 2.23 4.77
C THR A 168 -15.76 1.90 4.84
N GLY A 169 -15.30 0.75 4.36
CA GLY A 169 -13.86 0.47 4.25
C GLY A 169 -13.18 1.15 3.07
N LEU A 170 -13.93 1.68 2.08
CA LEU A 170 -13.37 2.00 0.77
C LEU A 170 -12.65 0.78 0.16
N PHE A 171 -13.37 -0.34 0.06
CA PHE A 171 -12.78 -1.59 -0.40
C PHE A 171 -12.51 -1.56 -1.90
N THR A 172 -11.39 -2.17 -2.29
CA THR A 172 -11.08 -2.50 -3.69
C THR A 172 -10.87 -4.00 -3.79
N GLN A 173 -11.61 -4.63 -4.71
CA GLN A 173 -11.43 -6.02 -5.08
C GLN A 173 -10.45 -6.08 -6.27
N ILE A 174 -9.49 -7.00 -6.23
CA ILE A 174 -8.53 -7.26 -7.29
C ILE A 174 -8.71 -8.70 -7.75
N THR A 175 -9.23 -8.90 -8.96
CA THR A 175 -9.43 -10.22 -9.55
C THR A 175 -8.24 -10.56 -10.45
N VAL A 176 -7.76 -11.81 -10.39
CA VAL A 176 -6.58 -12.30 -11.10
C VAL A 176 -6.96 -13.47 -12.00
N LEU A 177 -6.85 -13.30 -13.31
CA LEU A 177 -7.33 -14.26 -14.30
C LEU A 177 -6.22 -14.61 -15.30
N GLN A 178 -6.05 -15.91 -15.53
CA GLN A 178 -5.12 -16.44 -16.51
C GLN A 178 -5.58 -16.14 -17.94
N GLY A 179 -4.64 -15.71 -18.78
CA GLY A 179 -4.84 -15.49 -20.20
C GLY A 179 -4.91 -16.80 -20.98
N HIS A 180 -5.87 -16.88 -21.89
CA HIS A 180 -5.96 -17.94 -22.90
C HIS A 180 -6.36 -17.35 -24.25
N THR A 181 -6.15 -18.13 -25.32
CA THR A 181 -6.54 -17.74 -26.68
C THR A 181 -8.02 -17.42 -26.85
N ASP A 182 -8.87 -17.95 -25.96
CA ASP A 182 -10.33 -17.80 -26.01
C ASP A 182 -10.91 -16.99 -24.83
N GLY A 183 -10.07 -16.33 -24.02
CA GLY A 183 -10.52 -15.43 -22.95
C GLY A 183 -9.68 -15.49 -21.68
N PHE A 184 -10.18 -14.85 -20.62
CA PHE A 184 -9.58 -14.85 -19.28
C PHE A 184 -10.32 -15.79 -18.34
N ARG A 185 -9.59 -16.53 -17.49
CA ARG A 185 -10.17 -17.54 -16.57
C ARG A 185 -9.45 -17.59 -15.23
N ALA A 186 -10.19 -17.85 -14.16
CA ALA A 186 -9.57 -18.13 -12.86
C ALA A 186 -8.79 -19.46 -12.88
N ALA A 187 -7.54 -19.44 -12.42
CA ALA A 187 -6.63 -20.61 -12.43
C ALA A 187 -7.07 -21.79 -11.55
N THR A 188 -8.03 -21.56 -10.65
CA THR A 188 -8.59 -22.54 -9.71
C THR A 188 -10.07 -22.83 -9.93
N ALA A 189 -10.69 -22.25 -10.97
CA ALA A 189 -12.11 -22.46 -11.24
C ALA A 189 -12.39 -23.95 -11.49
N THR A 190 -12.89 -24.62 -10.46
CA THR A 190 -13.59 -25.88 -10.65
C THR A 190 -14.83 -25.57 -11.49
N PRO A 191 -15.13 -26.31 -12.58
CA PRO A 191 -16.25 -26.01 -13.47
C PRO A 191 -17.64 -25.98 -12.79
N THR A 192 -17.73 -26.38 -11.52
CA THR A 192 -18.97 -26.63 -10.78
C THR A 192 -19.38 -25.55 -9.78
N GLY A 193 -18.60 -24.48 -9.56
CA GLY A 193 -18.96 -23.39 -8.64
C GLY A 193 -20.01 -22.41 -9.22
N THR A 194 -20.52 -21.47 -8.43
CA THR A 194 -21.19 -20.27 -8.94
C THR A 194 -20.14 -19.27 -9.47
N PRO A 195 -20.49 -18.26 -10.29
CA PRO A 195 -19.56 -17.20 -10.69
C PRO A 195 -18.87 -16.53 -9.48
N ALA A 196 -19.63 -16.22 -8.43
CA ALA A 196 -19.11 -15.69 -7.16
C ALA A 196 -18.09 -16.63 -6.48
N ASP A 197 -18.34 -17.95 -6.48
CA ASP A 197 -17.39 -18.93 -5.93
C ASP A 197 -16.09 -19.03 -6.74
N ARG A 198 -16.12 -18.70 -8.04
CA ARG A 198 -14.92 -18.72 -8.91
C ARG A 198 -14.07 -17.46 -8.76
N GLU A 199 -14.69 -16.33 -8.39
CA GLU A 199 -14.04 -15.04 -8.15
C GLU A 199 -13.47 -14.94 -6.72
N ALA A 200 -14.14 -15.52 -5.73
CA ALA A 200 -13.66 -15.57 -4.34
C ALA A 200 -12.30 -16.30 -4.17
N ASP A 201 -12.01 -17.28 -5.03
CA ASP A 201 -10.77 -18.07 -5.01
C ASP A 201 -9.63 -17.47 -5.87
N ALA A 202 -9.89 -16.35 -6.56
CA ALA A 202 -9.03 -15.82 -7.62
C ALA A 202 -8.64 -14.35 -7.43
N GLY A 203 -8.68 -13.81 -6.21
CA GLY A 203 -8.42 -12.38 -6.00
C GLY A 203 -7.85 -11.98 -4.64
N PHE A 204 -7.68 -10.68 -4.49
CA PHE A 204 -7.30 -9.99 -3.26
C PHE A 204 -8.33 -8.90 -2.97
N SER A 205 -8.46 -8.52 -1.71
CA SER A 205 -9.20 -7.31 -1.33
C SER A 205 -8.28 -6.40 -0.51
N ILE A 206 -8.41 -5.09 -0.70
CA ILE A 206 -7.73 -4.08 0.12
C ILE A 206 -8.76 -3.11 0.69
N ASN A 207 -8.57 -2.72 1.95
CA ASN A 207 -9.43 -1.80 2.68
C ASN A 207 -8.79 -0.42 2.75
N GLY A 208 -9.22 0.52 1.89
CA GLY A 208 -8.57 1.83 1.73
C GLY A 208 -8.75 2.82 2.89
N ARG A 209 -9.65 2.56 3.84
CA ARG A 209 -9.93 3.43 5.01
C ARG A 209 -9.73 2.73 6.35
N GLY A 210 -9.85 1.41 6.36
CA GLY A 210 -9.88 0.57 7.55
C GLY A 210 -8.72 -0.41 7.69
N GLY A 211 -7.83 -0.53 6.71
CA GLY A 211 -6.58 -1.29 6.83
C GLY A 211 -5.43 -0.55 6.16
N ASP A 212 -4.20 -0.65 6.69
CA ASP A 212 -3.02 -0.12 5.98
C ASP A 212 -2.53 -1.10 4.91
N GLN A 213 -3.47 -1.54 4.08
CA GLN A 213 -3.31 -2.62 3.12
C GLN A 213 -2.79 -2.12 1.77
N ALA A 214 -1.99 -2.94 1.09
CA ALA A 214 -1.52 -2.66 -0.26
C ALA A 214 -1.14 -3.96 -0.96
N LEU A 215 -1.39 -4.03 -2.26
CA LEU A 215 -0.95 -5.11 -3.13
C LEU A 215 0.11 -4.58 -4.10
N TYR A 216 1.19 -5.33 -4.28
CA TYR A 216 2.27 -5.00 -5.20
C TYR A 216 2.52 -6.15 -6.17
N TRP A 217 2.63 -5.83 -7.44
CA TRP A 217 3.08 -6.75 -8.48
C TRP A 217 4.58 -6.59 -8.68
N LEU A 218 5.33 -7.65 -8.44
CA LEU A 218 6.80 -7.64 -8.45
C LEU A 218 7.36 -8.57 -9.51
N ARG A 219 8.46 -8.15 -10.15
CA ARG A 219 9.27 -8.99 -11.04
C ARG A 219 10.64 -9.21 -10.42
N ILE A 220 10.93 -10.44 -9.98
CA ILE A 220 12.20 -10.80 -9.33
C ILE A 220 12.76 -12.05 -10.01
N ASP A 221 14.01 -11.98 -10.49
CA ASP A 221 14.67 -13.04 -11.24
C ASP A 221 13.83 -13.60 -12.41
N GLY A 222 13.13 -12.69 -13.10
CA GLY A 222 12.28 -12.98 -14.25
C GLY A 222 10.91 -13.58 -13.89
N ARG A 223 10.57 -13.73 -12.61
CA ARG A 223 9.27 -14.27 -12.17
C ARG A 223 8.39 -13.21 -11.55
N SER A 224 7.09 -13.34 -11.78
CA SER A 224 6.06 -12.47 -11.23
C SER A 224 5.60 -12.96 -9.87
N TYR A 225 5.38 -12.02 -8.95
CA TYR A 225 4.90 -12.26 -7.59
C TYR A 225 3.86 -11.21 -7.19
N ALA A 226 2.86 -11.64 -6.43
CA ALA A 226 1.97 -10.78 -5.68
C ALA A 226 2.53 -10.64 -4.27
N ALA A 227 2.85 -9.42 -3.85
CA ALA A 227 3.21 -9.11 -2.47
C ALA A 227 2.07 -8.33 -1.81
N TYR A 228 1.48 -8.90 -0.76
CA TYR A 228 0.35 -8.28 -0.05
C TYR A 228 0.80 -7.81 1.31
N ARG A 229 0.71 -6.49 1.54
CA ARG A 229 0.97 -5.85 2.83
C ARG A 229 -0.35 -5.72 3.57
N ASP A 230 -0.37 -6.19 4.81
CA ASP A 230 -1.41 -5.89 5.79
C ASP A 230 -0.77 -5.19 6.99
N GLY A 231 -1.22 -3.97 7.27
CA GLY A 231 -0.59 -3.08 8.23
C GLY A 231 -1.50 -2.74 9.39
N ASP A 232 -0.90 -2.73 10.58
CA ASP A 232 -1.41 -2.03 11.75
C ASP A 232 -0.42 -0.94 12.17
N TYR A 233 -0.80 -0.14 13.16
CA TYR A 233 0.03 0.98 13.59
C TYR A 233 1.47 0.57 13.94
N PHE A 234 1.69 -0.55 14.63
CA PHE A 234 3.01 -0.95 15.13
C PHE A 234 3.79 -1.86 14.19
N GLN A 235 3.13 -2.46 13.20
CA GLN A 235 3.76 -3.45 12.35
C GLN A 235 3.05 -3.59 11.00
N ASP A 236 3.83 -4.03 10.02
CA ASP A 236 3.29 -4.53 8.76
C ASP A 236 3.61 -6.03 8.65
N THR A 237 2.71 -6.77 8.04
CA THR A 237 2.93 -8.13 7.57
C THR A 237 2.93 -8.12 6.05
N LEU A 238 3.99 -8.62 5.43
CA LEU A 238 4.10 -8.78 3.97
C LEU A 238 4.09 -10.27 3.62
N THR A 239 3.08 -10.72 2.91
CA THR A 239 3.02 -12.08 2.34
C THR A 239 3.41 -12.02 0.87
N LEU A 240 3.83 -13.17 0.34
CA LEU A 240 4.22 -13.32 -1.06
C LEU A 240 3.59 -14.58 -1.64
N SER A 241 2.95 -14.45 -2.79
CA SER A 241 2.36 -15.56 -3.54
C SER A 241 2.61 -15.40 -5.04
N ARG A 242 2.34 -16.48 -5.77
CA ARG A 242 2.29 -16.52 -7.24
C ARG A 242 0.93 -17.07 -7.65
N PRO A 243 -0.11 -16.20 -7.77
CA PRO A 243 -1.50 -16.64 -7.91
C PRO A 243 -1.73 -17.62 -9.07
N LEU A 244 -1.05 -17.40 -10.21
CA LEU A 244 -1.19 -18.21 -11.42
C LEU A 244 -0.09 -19.28 -11.57
N SER A 245 0.72 -19.52 -10.52
CA SER A 245 1.81 -20.51 -10.62
C SER A 245 1.29 -21.91 -10.98
N PRO A 246 1.97 -22.66 -11.86
CA PRO A 246 1.67 -24.07 -12.10
C PRO A 246 1.96 -24.95 -10.88
N LEU A 247 2.68 -24.44 -9.87
CA LEU A 247 2.97 -25.13 -8.62
C LEU A 247 1.98 -24.67 -7.53
N PRO A 248 1.02 -25.51 -7.10
CA PRO A 248 -0.02 -25.10 -6.14
C PRO A 248 0.53 -24.56 -4.82
N ALA A 249 1.67 -25.06 -4.36
CA ALA A 249 2.34 -24.60 -3.14
C ALA A 249 2.87 -23.15 -3.20
N GLU A 250 2.97 -22.56 -4.39
CA GLU A 250 3.39 -21.16 -4.57
C GLU A 250 2.20 -20.19 -4.62
N ARG A 251 0.97 -20.68 -4.80
CA ARG A 251 -0.24 -19.85 -4.96
C ARG A 251 -0.71 -19.23 -3.65
N ARG A 252 -0.39 -19.86 -2.51
CA ARG A 252 -0.77 -19.39 -1.18
C ARG A 252 0.47 -19.17 -0.31
N PRO A 253 0.52 -18.08 0.47
CA PRO A 253 1.65 -17.81 1.34
C PRO A 253 1.70 -18.80 2.49
N THR A 254 2.87 -19.34 2.78
CA THR A 254 3.13 -20.17 3.97
C THR A 254 3.96 -19.43 5.02
N GLN A 255 4.60 -18.34 4.61
CA GLN A 255 5.40 -17.46 5.45
C GLN A 255 5.08 -16.00 5.15
N ALA A 256 5.39 -15.13 6.10
CA ALA A 256 5.25 -13.69 5.97
C ALA A 256 6.48 -12.99 6.55
N LEU A 257 6.75 -11.77 6.09
CA LEU A 257 7.66 -10.85 6.76
C LEU A 257 6.88 -9.98 7.71
N GLN A 258 7.24 -10.01 8.98
CA GLN A 258 6.78 -9.02 9.95
C GLN A 258 7.82 -7.91 10.06
N ILE A 259 7.40 -6.67 9.82
CA ILE A 259 8.20 -5.47 10.00
C ILE A 259 7.60 -4.73 11.19
N ARG A 260 8.39 -4.47 12.24
CA ARG A 260 7.95 -3.73 13.42
C ARG A 260 8.47 -2.31 13.39
N TYR A 261 7.70 -1.40 13.96
CA TYR A 261 7.98 0.02 14.01
C TYR A 261 8.04 0.56 15.42
N ARG A 262 8.70 1.71 15.55
CA ARG A 262 8.67 2.58 16.71
C ARG A 262 8.43 4.00 16.21
N TYR A 263 7.53 4.69 16.87
CA TYR A 263 7.17 6.07 16.64
C TYR A 263 7.73 6.96 17.73
N HIS A 264 8.22 8.11 17.30
CA HIS A 264 8.55 9.21 18.19
C HIS A 264 7.58 10.35 17.90
N HIS A 265 6.81 10.73 18.90
CA HIS A 265 5.81 11.78 18.81
C HIS A 265 6.27 13.07 19.47
N THR A 266 5.89 14.18 18.86
CA THR A 266 5.98 15.52 19.44
C THR A 266 4.73 16.29 19.07
N LEU A 267 4.29 17.22 19.91
CA LEU A 267 3.22 18.14 19.54
C LEU A 267 3.63 18.94 18.29
N ALA A 268 2.74 18.98 17.30
CA ALA A 268 2.97 19.79 16.11
C ALA A 268 3.13 21.26 16.51
N PRO A 269 4.08 22.00 15.91
CA PRO A 269 4.15 23.44 16.11
C PRO A 269 2.93 24.11 15.48
N PRO A 270 2.48 25.26 16.03
CA PRO A 270 1.42 26.04 15.39
C PRO A 270 1.86 26.41 13.97
N ARG A 271 0.95 26.26 12.98
CA ARG A 271 1.25 26.69 11.62
C ARG A 271 1.43 28.21 11.59
N LYS A 272 2.43 28.66 10.82
CA LYS A 272 2.76 30.09 10.72
C LYS A 272 1.69 30.88 9.94
N ASP A 273 1.02 30.24 8.99
CA ASP A 273 -0.07 30.87 8.24
C ASP A 273 -1.42 30.53 8.89
N ALA A 274 -2.09 31.57 9.39
CA ALA A 274 -3.40 31.42 10.01
C ALA A 274 -4.52 31.08 9.01
N ALA A 275 -4.37 31.45 7.73
CA ALA A 275 -5.37 31.21 6.69
C ALA A 275 -5.36 29.76 6.20
N GLU A 276 -4.23 29.07 6.31
CA GLU A 276 -4.07 27.67 5.89
C GLU A 276 -4.38 26.65 7.00
N ARG A 277 -4.70 27.11 8.22
CA ARG A 277 -5.04 26.21 9.32
C ARG A 277 -6.40 25.58 9.11
N LEU A 278 -6.51 24.28 9.38
CA LEU A 278 -7.80 23.62 9.52
C LEU A 278 -8.52 24.10 10.80
N PRO A 279 -9.85 24.04 10.88
CA PRO A 279 -10.60 24.39 12.10
C PRO A 279 -10.06 23.70 13.36
N GLU A 280 -9.74 22.42 13.26
CA GLU A 280 -9.23 21.58 14.35
C GLU A 280 -7.83 22.03 14.78
N GLU A 281 -6.97 22.41 13.82
CA GLU A 281 -5.63 22.94 14.11
C GLU A 281 -5.72 24.30 14.84
N ARG A 282 -6.68 25.17 14.45
CA ARG A 282 -6.92 26.44 15.16
C ARG A 282 -7.37 26.20 16.60
N GLN A 283 -8.33 25.28 16.81
CA GLN A 283 -8.82 24.94 18.14
C GLN A 283 -7.69 24.41 19.04
N ALA A 284 -6.82 23.56 18.50
CA ALA A 284 -5.65 23.04 19.21
C ALA A 284 -4.68 24.16 19.63
N ASP A 285 -4.37 25.06 18.71
CA ASP A 285 -3.47 26.20 18.95
C ASP A 285 -4.04 27.14 20.01
N ASP A 286 -5.32 27.50 19.90
CA ASP A 286 -6.00 28.40 20.83
C ASP A 286 -6.09 27.81 22.24
N TRP A 287 -6.30 26.49 22.34
CA TRP A 287 -6.30 25.79 23.62
C TRP A 287 -4.90 25.75 24.24
N LEU A 288 -3.86 25.44 23.45
CA LEU A 288 -2.47 25.44 23.93
C LEU A 288 -1.98 26.84 24.32
N ALA A 289 -2.46 27.89 23.67
CA ALA A 289 -2.16 29.28 24.04
C ALA A 289 -2.73 29.63 25.43
N GLN A 290 -3.87 29.06 25.80
CA GLN A 290 -4.48 29.18 27.13
C GLN A 290 -3.79 28.29 28.18
N HIS A 291 -3.13 27.21 27.75
CA HIS A 291 -2.46 26.23 28.62
C HIS A 291 -0.98 26.04 28.25
N PRO A 292 -0.13 27.09 28.31
CA PRO A 292 1.21 27.07 27.73
C PRO A 292 2.15 26.00 28.33
N ALA A 293 1.93 25.63 29.59
CA ALA A 293 2.73 24.59 30.25
C ALA A 293 2.38 23.16 29.78
N MET A 294 1.20 22.97 29.19
CA MET A 294 0.76 21.65 28.71
C MET A 294 1.61 21.14 27.56
N ARG A 295 2.18 22.04 26.74
CA ARG A 295 3.07 21.61 25.67
C ARG A 295 4.26 20.79 26.19
N ALA A 296 4.98 21.32 27.18
CA ALA A 296 6.12 20.62 27.77
C ALA A 296 5.70 19.35 28.53
N ALA A 297 4.55 19.39 29.22
CA ALA A 297 4.03 18.24 29.95
C ALA A 297 3.66 17.08 29.01
N VAL A 298 2.95 17.37 27.91
CA VAL A 298 2.57 16.39 26.88
C VAL A 298 3.81 15.82 26.19
N ASP A 299 4.71 16.68 25.71
CA ASP A 299 5.93 16.23 25.04
C ASP A 299 6.74 15.29 25.94
N THR A 300 6.86 15.61 27.24
CA THR A 300 7.54 14.74 28.21
C THR A 300 6.89 13.35 28.29
N GLN A 301 5.56 13.26 28.33
CA GLN A 301 4.88 11.97 28.39
C GLN A 301 4.99 11.17 27.09
N LEU A 302 4.92 11.84 25.93
CA LEU A 302 5.15 11.21 24.63
C LEU A 302 6.56 10.58 24.56
N GLN A 303 7.58 11.25 25.13
CA GLN A 303 8.94 10.73 25.21
C GLN A 303 9.12 9.55 26.18
N HIS A 304 8.14 9.28 27.05
CA HIS A 304 8.18 8.14 27.96
C HIS A 304 7.59 6.86 27.40
N LEU A 305 6.95 6.89 26.23
CA LEU A 305 6.45 5.67 25.59
C LEU A 305 7.57 4.65 25.35
N ARG A 306 7.34 3.38 25.69
CA ARG A 306 8.30 2.28 25.53
C ARG A 306 7.63 1.10 24.82
N LEU A 307 8.43 0.31 24.11
CA LEU A 307 7.94 -0.94 23.51
C LEU A 307 7.71 -1.98 24.62
N ASP A 308 6.54 -2.61 24.61
CA ASP A 308 6.25 -3.81 25.39
C ASP A 308 6.88 -5.07 24.74
N ALA A 309 6.68 -6.24 25.36
CA ALA A 309 7.21 -7.50 24.85
C ALA A 309 6.60 -7.91 23.49
N GLN A 310 5.41 -7.39 23.17
CA GLN A 310 4.71 -7.59 21.91
C GLN A 310 5.15 -6.58 20.84
N GLY A 311 6.00 -5.60 21.19
CA GLY A 311 6.49 -4.58 20.27
C GLY A 311 5.54 -3.40 20.09
N ARG A 312 4.57 -3.20 20.99
CA ARG A 312 3.65 -2.05 20.97
C ARG A 312 4.16 -0.96 21.90
N GLN A 313 3.99 0.31 21.52
CA GLN A 313 4.37 1.41 22.41
C GLN A 313 3.29 1.70 23.44
N ARG A 314 3.66 1.65 24.71
CA ARG A 314 2.78 1.90 25.84
C ARG A 314 3.43 2.84 26.85
N SER A 315 2.61 3.47 27.69
CA SER A 315 3.10 4.13 28.90
C SER A 315 3.79 3.10 29.81
N PRO A 316 4.90 3.45 30.49
CA PRO A 316 5.54 2.58 31.48
C PRO A 316 4.63 2.20 32.65
N ASP A 317 3.66 3.06 32.94
CA ASP A 317 2.59 2.81 33.91
C ASP A 317 1.26 2.95 33.18
N PRO A 318 0.74 1.88 32.56
CA PRO A 318 -0.53 1.93 31.81
C PRO A 318 -1.75 2.07 32.74
N GLU A 319 -1.61 1.72 34.02
CA GLU A 319 -2.68 1.83 35.02
C GLU A 319 -2.69 3.17 35.75
N ALA A 320 -1.68 4.03 35.50
CA ALA A 320 -1.68 5.41 35.97
C ALA A 320 -2.83 6.21 35.36
N ARG A 321 -3.99 6.18 36.00
CA ARG A 321 -5.15 7.00 35.64
C ARG A 321 -5.09 8.36 36.31
N CYS A 322 -5.78 9.34 35.73
CA CYS A 322 -6.17 10.54 36.46
C CYS A 322 -7.28 10.20 37.46
N PRO A 323 -7.32 10.87 38.62
CA PRO A 323 -8.47 10.75 39.51
C PRO A 323 -9.75 11.06 38.75
N VAL A 324 -10.78 10.25 38.96
CA VAL A 324 -12.12 10.55 38.47
C VAL A 324 -12.64 11.78 39.22
N PRO A 325 -13.10 12.85 38.55
CA PRO A 325 -13.72 13.98 39.22
C PRO A 325 -14.93 13.50 40.04
N ALA A 326 -15.07 13.99 41.28
CA ALA A 326 -16.11 13.52 42.22
C ALA A 326 -17.55 13.72 41.71
N GLU A 327 -17.73 14.48 40.63
CA GLU A 327 -19.00 14.86 40.02
C GLU A 327 -19.44 13.88 38.92
N SER A 328 -18.53 13.03 38.40
CA SER A 328 -18.91 11.94 37.48
C SER A 328 -19.24 10.69 38.30
N SER A 329 -20.52 10.50 38.62
CA SER A 329 -21.00 9.39 39.45
C SER A 329 -21.44 8.16 38.65
N ASP A 330 -21.09 8.07 37.36
CA ASP A 330 -21.50 6.97 36.48
C ASP A 330 -20.39 5.90 36.42
N PRO A 331 -20.56 4.74 37.07
CA PRO A 331 -19.56 3.68 37.08
C PRO A 331 -19.24 3.12 35.69
N GLU A 332 -20.15 3.20 34.72
CA GLU A 332 -19.90 2.76 33.35
C GLU A 332 -18.96 3.73 32.62
N LEU A 333 -19.13 5.04 32.83
CA LEU A 333 -18.21 6.05 32.29
C LEU A 333 -16.84 5.98 32.99
N GLU A 334 -16.81 5.72 34.30
CA GLU A 334 -15.56 5.52 35.05
C GLU A 334 -14.77 4.30 34.54
N ALA A 335 -15.45 3.19 34.26
CA ALA A 335 -14.83 1.98 33.71
C ALA A 335 -14.17 2.24 32.34
N GLN A 336 -14.72 3.18 31.59
CA GLN A 336 -14.27 3.60 30.27
C GLN A 336 -13.23 4.74 30.33
N TRP A 337 -12.47 4.93 31.42
CA TRP A 337 -11.49 6.03 31.54
C TRP A 337 -10.03 5.55 31.46
N PRO A 338 -9.19 5.94 30.46
CA PRO A 338 -9.47 6.84 29.32
C PRO A 338 -10.56 6.34 28.39
N TRP A 339 -11.34 7.29 27.86
CA TRP A 339 -12.42 7.02 26.92
C TRP A 339 -11.87 6.50 25.60
N HIS A 340 -12.35 5.30 25.25
CA HIS A 340 -12.24 4.73 23.92
C HIS A 340 -13.67 4.62 23.44
N ASP A 341 -14.06 5.45 22.49
CA ASP A 341 -15.40 5.40 21.89
C ASP A 341 -15.69 3.99 21.32
N ALA A 342 -16.93 3.71 20.96
CA ALA A 342 -17.28 2.47 20.28
C ALA A 342 -16.30 2.21 19.12
N GLY A 343 -15.70 1.02 19.10
CA GLY A 343 -14.55 0.69 18.24
C GLY A 343 -14.72 1.22 16.81
N HIS A 344 -13.79 2.07 16.38
CA HIS A 344 -13.88 2.76 15.11
C HIS A 344 -12.89 2.15 14.12
N TYR A 345 -13.38 1.74 12.95
CA TYR A 345 -12.56 1.04 11.95
C TYR A 345 -11.55 1.97 11.24
N THR A 346 -11.64 3.29 11.42
CA THR A 346 -10.77 4.27 10.73
C THR A 346 -9.57 4.74 11.55
N PHE A 347 -9.40 4.30 12.79
CA PHE A 347 -8.26 4.68 13.63
C PHE A 347 -7.96 3.66 14.72
N ASP A 348 -6.72 3.71 15.22
CA ASP A 348 -6.24 2.89 16.33
C ASP A 348 -5.96 3.75 17.57
N PHE A 349 -6.34 3.23 18.75
CA PHE A 349 -5.88 3.75 20.04
C PHE A 349 -4.52 3.15 20.39
N VAL A 350 -3.46 3.88 20.08
CA VAL A 350 -2.10 3.31 20.08
C VAL A 350 -1.48 3.33 21.46
N ALA A 351 -1.70 4.39 22.23
CA ALA A 351 -1.19 4.52 23.60
C ALA A 351 -2.04 5.43 24.47
N ASN A 352 -2.15 5.09 25.74
CA ASN A 352 -2.74 5.94 26.77
C ASN A 352 -1.63 6.55 27.63
N LEU A 353 -1.82 7.81 28.00
CA LEU A 353 -0.89 8.62 28.77
C LEU A 353 -1.64 9.38 29.87
N ARG A 354 -0.92 9.69 30.94
CA ARG A 354 -1.39 10.61 31.97
C ARG A 354 -0.55 11.88 31.91
N VAL A 355 -1.21 13.01 31.68
CA VAL A 355 -0.54 14.31 31.63
C VAL A 355 -0.92 15.11 32.88
N ARG A 356 0.09 15.52 33.65
CA ARG A 356 -0.12 16.33 34.85
C ARG A 356 0.60 17.66 34.72
N HIS A 357 -0.07 18.72 35.17
CA HIS A 357 0.54 20.02 35.34
C HIS A 357 -0.08 20.70 36.57
N GLY A 358 0.75 20.96 37.61
CA GLY A 358 0.24 21.46 38.88
C GLY A 358 -0.72 20.46 39.54
N SER A 359 -1.92 20.92 39.91
CA SER A 359 -3.02 20.09 40.41
C SER A 359 -3.78 19.36 39.32
N ASP A 360 -3.63 19.78 38.06
CA ASP A 360 -4.48 19.33 36.97
C ASP A 360 -3.95 17.99 36.43
N CYS A 361 -4.89 17.12 36.08
CA CYS A 361 -4.61 15.80 35.55
C CYS A 361 -5.52 15.52 34.36
N TYR A 362 -4.91 15.24 33.22
CA TYR A 362 -5.60 14.88 32.00
C TYR A 362 -5.26 13.44 31.61
N SER A 363 -6.29 12.71 31.20
CA SER A 363 -6.11 11.45 30.49
C SER A 363 -5.87 11.77 29.02
N ALA A 364 -4.93 11.09 28.37
CA ALA A 364 -4.61 11.35 26.98
C ALA A 364 -4.49 10.06 26.18
N SER A 365 -5.11 10.03 25.01
CA SER A 365 -5.06 8.91 24.08
C SER A 365 -4.35 9.35 22.81
N VAL A 366 -3.26 8.68 22.45
CA VAL A 366 -2.67 8.81 21.12
C VAL A 366 -3.54 8.00 20.17
N VAL A 367 -4.08 8.68 19.17
CA VAL A 367 -4.92 8.12 18.12
C VAL A 367 -4.18 8.22 16.80
N ALA A 368 -4.12 7.10 16.08
CA ALA A 368 -3.53 7.03 14.74
C ALA A 368 -4.64 6.75 13.73
N PHE A 369 -4.83 7.64 12.77
CA PHE A 369 -5.81 7.42 11.72
C PHE A 369 -5.26 6.42 10.70
N ARG A 370 -6.03 5.37 10.43
CA ARG A 370 -5.70 4.41 9.37
C ARG A 370 -5.67 5.12 8.03
N SER A 371 -4.78 4.68 7.15
CA SER A 371 -4.61 5.21 5.79
C SER A 371 -4.10 6.66 5.72
N SER A 372 -3.83 7.30 6.86
CA SER A 372 -3.23 8.65 6.93
C SER A 372 -1.86 8.73 6.27
N PHE A 373 -1.12 7.61 6.22
CA PHE A 373 0.17 7.49 5.54
C PHE A 373 0.07 7.72 4.03
N GLN A 374 -1.11 7.55 3.43
CA GLN A 374 -1.35 7.87 2.01
C GLN A 374 -1.24 9.38 1.73
N SER A 375 -1.45 10.23 2.74
CA SER A 375 -1.34 11.68 2.63
C SER A 375 0.01 12.21 3.18
N ALA A 376 0.37 11.85 4.42
CA ALA A 376 1.66 12.18 5.01
C ALA A 376 1.95 11.34 6.27
N ASN A 377 3.08 10.61 6.26
CA ASN A 377 3.52 9.81 7.40
C ASN A 377 3.72 10.61 8.70
N THR A 378 4.08 11.88 8.59
CA THR A 378 4.40 12.73 9.74
C THR A 378 3.18 13.26 10.47
N ALA A 379 2.00 13.23 9.86
CA ALA A 379 0.75 13.78 10.40
C ALA A 379 -0.30 12.68 10.69
N CYS A 380 0.14 11.44 10.88
CA CYS A 380 -0.74 10.29 11.06
C CYS A 380 -1.66 10.35 12.28
N CYS A 381 -1.30 11.18 13.24
CA CYS A 381 -1.62 10.92 14.63
C CYS A 381 -2.00 12.21 15.36
N VAL A 382 -2.91 12.07 16.31
CA VAL A 382 -3.43 13.13 17.17
C VAL A 382 -3.42 12.64 18.61
N LEU A 383 -3.23 13.55 19.56
CA LEU A 383 -3.45 13.27 20.97
C LEU A 383 -4.80 13.83 21.38
N TRP A 384 -5.72 12.96 21.79
CA TRP A 384 -6.98 13.35 22.40
C TRP A 384 -6.77 13.53 23.90
N LEU A 385 -7.16 14.70 24.41
CA LEU A 385 -6.98 15.06 25.81
C LEU A 385 -8.34 15.19 26.50
N TYR A 386 -8.45 14.60 27.69
CA TYR A 386 -9.68 14.54 28.46
C TYR A 386 -9.43 14.96 29.90
N ASP A 387 -10.33 15.74 30.50
CA ASP A 387 -10.27 16.15 31.92
C ASP A 387 -11.21 15.34 32.84
N ALA A 388 -12.23 14.70 32.25
CA ALA A 388 -13.19 13.82 32.91
C ALA A 388 -13.68 12.73 31.94
N PRO A 389 -14.23 11.60 32.44
CA PRO A 389 -14.82 10.56 31.59
C PRO A 389 -15.79 11.13 30.54
N GLY A 390 -15.53 10.82 29.26
CA GLY A 390 -16.32 11.31 28.13
C GLY A 390 -16.16 12.81 27.79
N ASN A 391 -15.45 13.60 28.61
CA ASN A 391 -15.24 15.03 28.35
C ASN A 391 -13.89 15.30 27.69
N GLN A 392 -13.90 15.40 26.36
CA GLN A 392 -12.71 15.75 25.60
C GLN A 392 -12.52 17.27 25.56
N VAL A 393 -11.35 17.74 25.99
CA VAL A 393 -11.02 19.18 26.06
C VAL A 393 -10.15 19.67 24.91
N ALA A 394 -9.39 18.77 24.26
CA ALA A 394 -8.54 19.13 23.14
C ALA A 394 -8.26 17.96 22.18
N ASN A 395 -8.05 18.32 20.91
CA ASN A 395 -7.44 17.50 19.88
C ASN A 395 -6.09 18.12 19.54
N LEU A 396 -4.97 17.48 19.88
CA LEU A 396 -3.64 18.06 19.70
C LEU A 396 -2.89 17.31 18.58
N PRO A 397 -2.67 17.93 17.41
CA PRO A 397 -1.96 17.28 16.30
C PRO A 397 -0.54 16.88 16.70
N LEU A 398 -0.12 15.68 16.27
CA LEU A 398 1.23 15.18 16.52
C LEU A 398 2.05 15.18 15.24
N LEU A 399 3.33 15.53 15.37
CA LEU A 399 4.35 15.13 14.43
C LEU A 399 4.91 13.78 14.86
N SER A 400 4.77 12.80 13.96
CA SER A 400 5.15 11.42 14.21
C SER A 400 6.33 11.02 13.33
N LYS A 401 7.41 10.57 13.94
CA LYS A 401 8.54 9.96 13.23
C LYS A 401 8.50 8.45 13.40
N ARG A 402 8.17 7.73 12.32
CA ARG A 402 8.24 6.27 12.24
C ARG A 402 9.69 5.82 12.02
N THR A 403 10.08 4.76 12.71
CA THR A 403 11.38 4.09 12.54
C THR A 403 11.20 2.59 12.61
N ARG A 404 11.88 1.85 11.75
CA ARG A 404 11.86 0.38 11.80
C ARG A 404 12.63 -0.13 13.01
N SER A 405 11.98 -0.94 13.84
CA SER A 405 12.51 -1.51 15.08
C SER A 405 12.87 -3.00 14.96
N GLY A 406 12.29 -3.72 14.00
CA GLY A 406 12.59 -5.14 13.78
C GLY A 406 12.08 -5.64 12.44
N ILE A 407 12.66 -6.76 11.98
CA ILE A 407 12.18 -7.53 10.83
C ILE A 407 12.35 -9.02 11.13
N ALA A 408 11.31 -9.81 10.92
CA ALA A 408 11.35 -11.26 11.11
C ALA A 408 10.57 -11.99 10.01
N LEU A 409 11.02 -13.19 9.67
CA LEU A 409 10.19 -14.18 8.97
C LEU A 409 9.33 -14.88 10.01
N ILE A 410 8.02 -14.95 9.74
CA ILE A 410 7.04 -15.65 10.57
C ILE A 410 6.24 -16.61 9.70
N THR A 411 5.54 -17.56 10.32
CA THR A 411 4.53 -18.35 9.62
C THR A 411 3.38 -17.43 9.21
N ALA A 412 2.89 -17.55 7.98
CA ALA A 412 1.71 -16.81 7.56
C ALA A 412 0.50 -17.28 8.39
N ALA A 413 -0.36 -16.36 8.82
CA ALA A 413 -1.64 -16.73 9.41
C ALA A 413 -2.46 -17.53 8.35
N PRO A 414 -3.28 -18.51 8.76
CA PRO A 414 -4.25 -19.10 7.86
C PRO A 414 -5.13 -17.98 7.30
N VAL A 415 -5.37 -17.98 5.99
CA VAL A 415 -6.40 -17.13 5.41
C VAL A 415 -7.73 -17.68 5.92
N ASP A 416 -8.31 -17.03 6.94
CA ASP A 416 -9.65 -17.38 7.41
C ASP A 416 -10.64 -16.94 6.35
N ALA A 417 -11.28 -17.89 5.68
CA ALA A 417 -12.29 -17.66 4.65
C ALA A 417 -13.63 -17.14 5.22
N SER A 418 -13.60 -16.35 6.29
CA SER A 418 -14.79 -15.97 7.08
C SER A 418 -14.86 -14.50 7.49
N GLN A 419 -14.07 -13.62 6.86
CA GLN A 419 -14.20 -12.17 7.05
C GLN A 419 -14.38 -11.42 5.73
N ASP A 420 -15.20 -11.98 4.83
CA ASP A 420 -15.85 -11.23 3.76
C ASP A 420 -17.23 -10.75 4.22
#